data_AF-M5U7L0-F1
#
_entry.id   AF-M5U7L0-F1
#
_cell.length_a   1.000
_cell.length_b   1.000
_cell.length_c   1.000
_cell.angle_alpha   90.00
_cell.angle_beta   90.00
_cell.angle_gamma   90.00
#
_symmetry.space_group_name_H-M   'P 1'
#
loop_
_entity.id
_entity.type
_entity.pdbx_description
1 polymer ?
#
loop_
_entity_poly.entity_id
_entity_poly.type
_entity_poly.pdbx_seq_one_letter_code
_entity_poly.pdbx_strand_id
1 'polypeptide(L)'
;MIEEGQLYYNTTSFQWAFFSSTRLAIRLDTPDRERMIRPALERRDVFLRSRLQLPIQMIEDMENQDWSPAVPTVSMSPSNRGLSPDESQPRESTSTAKRPTSTIKCIRTHHLRDHLEVPFGFSQWYYDTRNTLWVEIVAEDGTSGWGECYGPSEVYQTAIDRFYAPRLLNQNALATDALWHLMWRSSLDFARGGVMMGAMSGIDMALWDLRGKTLGLSVSELMGGRYVDEVPCYATGMYFKEMPEADLIQSIVEEASMYQQLGFQALKIKVGKNLAFDARQIESLRDALPNMTMMADSNHAFDLPEAIQIGRVLEENDFKWFEEPLSPEFEGQFRQLQDKLDMPIATGECEQTRYGFQRLLSTGGVQIAQPDLAYCGGPSEALKIRNLASSMGINVVPHCWGTMLNLASATHFLASGYREPGRKENAPPLLEYDRTPNALRDELFDVPVAVENGIARVPTGPGLGVKVNEDKMQSFVVQQTELKA
;
A
#
# COMPACT_ATOMS: atom_id res chain seq x y z
N MET A 1 3.47 -55.63 5.11
CA MET A 1 3.46 -55.13 3.71
C MET A 1 2.80 -53.77 3.76
N ILE A 2 3.60 -52.72 3.68
CA ILE A 2 3.17 -51.32 3.76
C ILE A 2 3.58 -50.74 2.41
N GLU A 3 2.59 -50.38 1.60
CA GLU A 3 2.79 -49.73 0.30
C GLU A 3 3.28 -48.29 0.49
N GLU A 4 4.24 -47.93 -0.35
CA GLU A 4 5.04 -46.72 -0.29
C GLU A 4 4.25 -45.48 -0.73
N GLY A 5 4.12 -44.51 0.17
CA GLY A 5 3.63 -43.17 -0.15
C GLY A 5 4.70 -42.34 -0.85
N GLN A 6 4.39 -41.82 -2.03
CA GLN A 6 5.18 -40.78 -2.70
C GLN A 6 5.10 -39.46 -1.91
N LEU A 7 6.20 -39.08 -1.29
CA LEU A 7 6.42 -37.72 -0.77
C LEU A 7 6.87 -36.80 -1.92
N TYR A 8 6.00 -35.87 -2.31
CA TYR A 8 6.34 -34.77 -3.21
C TYR A 8 7.13 -33.72 -2.43
N TYR A 9 8.43 -33.61 -2.70
CA TYR A 9 9.26 -32.50 -2.22
C TYR A 9 9.38 -31.41 -3.30
N ASN A 10 8.96 -30.20 -2.95
CA ASN A 10 9.12 -28.99 -3.78
C ASN A 10 10.62 -28.62 -3.89
N THR A 11 11.06 -28.21 -5.08
CA THR A 11 12.46 -27.93 -5.46
C THR A 11 13.15 -26.89 -4.59
N THR A 12 12.39 -26.00 -3.94
CA THR A 12 12.91 -24.94 -3.05
C THR A 12 13.34 -25.48 -1.68
N SER A 13 12.69 -26.54 -1.20
CA SER A 13 12.94 -27.13 0.12
C SER A 13 14.26 -27.88 0.18
N PHE A 14 14.73 -28.42 -0.97
CA PHE A 14 16.00 -29.12 -1.07
C PHE A 14 17.21 -28.19 -1.16
N GLN A 15 17.05 -27.00 -1.78
CA GLN A 15 18.12 -26.00 -1.85
C GLN A 15 18.51 -25.49 -0.45
N TRP A 16 17.54 -25.31 0.47
CA TRP A 16 17.83 -24.90 1.85
C TRP A 16 18.51 -25.98 2.69
N ALA A 17 18.14 -27.25 2.53
CA ALA A 17 18.81 -28.37 3.20
C ALA A 17 20.26 -28.56 2.70
N PHE A 18 20.53 -28.24 1.42
CA PHE A 18 21.85 -28.35 0.82
C PHE A 18 22.82 -27.25 1.30
N PHE A 19 22.39 -25.99 1.36
CA PHE A 19 23.25 -24.87 1.78
C PHE A 19 23.56 -24.86 3.29
N SER A 20 22.63 -25.36 4.11
CA SER A 20 22.82 -25.45 5.56
C SER A 20 23.81 -26.56 5.96
N SER A 21 23.81 -27.69 5.25
CA SER A 21 24.69 -28.83 5.53
C SER A 21 26.13 -28.64 5.02
N THR A 22 26.34 -27.98 3.87
CA THR A 22 27.71 -27.68 3.37
C THR A 22 28.40 -26.59 4.18
N ARG A 23 27.68 -25.55 4.65
CA ARG A 23 28.28 -24.52 5.52
C ARG A 23 28.67 -25.06 6.91
N LEU A 24 27.96 -26.06 7.42
CA LEU A 24 28.29 -26.69 8.71
C LEU A 24 29.52 -27.60 8.62
N ALA A 25 29.76 -28.21 7.45
CA ALA A 25 30.89 -29.13 7.23
C ALA A 25 32.24 -28.44 6.92
N ILE A 26 32.24 -27.14 6.57
CA ILE A 26 33.46 -26.38 6.23
C ILE A 26 34.24 -25.91 7.49
N ARG A 27 33.74 -26.19 8.70
CA ARG A 27 34.40 -25.79 9.97
C ARG A 27 34.85 -26.93 10.88
N LEU A 28 34.86 -28.17 10.41
CA LEU A 28 35.24 -29.32 11.24
C LEU A 28 36.40 -30.08 10.59
N ASP A 29 37.56 -30.00 11.24
CA ASP A 29 38.76 -30.76 10.89
C ASP A 29 38.77 -32.05 11.71
N THR A 30 37.99 -33.05 11.27
CA THR A 30 37.97 -34.39 11.90
C THR A 30 37.79 -35.52 10.89
N PRO A 31 38.23 -36.76 11.20
CA PRO A 31 38.28 -37.90 10.27
C PRO A 31 36.91 -38.45 9.80
N ASP A 32 35.78 -37.94 10.30
CA ASP A 32 34.43 -38.43 9.98
C ASP A 32 33.80 -37.77 8.73
N ARG A 33 34.54 -36.90 8.04
CA ARG A 33 34.08 -36.15 6.86
C ARG A 33 33.57 -37.06 5.73
N GLU A 34 34.25 -38.18 5.47
CA GLU A 34 33.84 -39.10 4.39
C GLU A 34 32.54 -39.86 4.70
N ARG A 35 32.28 -40.15 5.97
CA ARG A 35 31.12 -40.96 6.38
C ARG A 35 29.80 -40.19 6.28
N MET A 36 29.84 -38.87 6.45
CA MET A 36 28.66 -37.99 6.35
C MET A 36 28.37 -37.51 4.93
N ILE A 37 29.40 -37.37 4.08
CA ILE A 37 29.24 -36.78 2.73
C ILE A 37 28.87 -37.86 1.68
N ARG A 38 29.38 -39.10 1.82
CA ARG A 38 29.19 -40.16 0.82
C ARG A 38 27.71 -40.46 0.48
N PRO A 39 26.76 -40.54 1.44
CA PRO A 39 25.35 -40.78 1.13
C PRO A 39 24.66 -39.62 0.39
N ALA A 40 25.18 -38.39 0.52
CA ALA A 40 24.64 -37.21 -0.15
C ALA A 40 25.12 -37.11 -1.61
N LEU A 41 26.35 -37.56 -1.89
CA LEU A 41 26.91 -37.63 -3.24
C LEU A 41 26.28 -38.76 -4.07
N GLU A 42 26.08 -39.94 -3.48
CA GLU A 42 25.42 -41.07 -4.17
C GLU A 42 23.98 -40.72 -4.59
N ARG A 43 23.26 -39.91 -3.80
CA ARG A 43 21.91 -39.42 -4.14
C ARG A 43 21.91 -38.35 -5.23
N ARG A 44 22.99 -37.57 -5.35
CA ARG A 44 23.18 -36.60 -6.44
C ARG A 44 23.29 -37.32 -7.79
N ASP A 45 24.07 -38.40 -7.84
CA ASP A 45 24.31 -39.11 -9.10
C ASP A 45 23.06 -39.84 -9.62
N VAL A 46 22.24 -40.38 -8.72
CA VAL A 46 20.93 -40.97 -9.09
C VAL A 46 19.96 -39.90 -9.60
N PHE A 47 19.98 -38.69 -9.03
CA PHE A 47 19.14 -37.57 -9.47
C PHE A 47 19.55 -37.02 -10.84
N LEU A 48 20.86 -36.82 -11.06
CA LEU A 48 21.39 -36.35 -12.35
C LEU A 48 21.15 -37.35 -13.48
N ARG A 49 21.28 -38.66 -13.19
CA ARG A 49 21.05 -39.75 -14.17
C ARG A 49 19.58 -39.94 -14.56
N SER A 50 18.63 -39.62 -13.68
CA SER A 50 17.21 -39.95 -13.88
C SER A 50 16.35 -38.81 -14.44
N ARG A 51 16.75 -37.53 -14.31
CA ARG A 51 15.92 -36.39 -14.74
C ARG A 51 16.50 -35.47 -15.81
N LEU A 52 17.82 -35.42 -16.02
CA LEU A 52 18.43 -34.41 -16.91
C LEU A 52 19.01 -34.95 -18.22
N GLN A 53 19.06 -36.28 -18.43
CA GLN A 53 19.58 -36.93 -19.65
C GLN A 53 20.88 -36.31 -20.22
N LEU A 54 21.83 -35.93 -19.36
CA LEU A 54 23.08 -35.33 -19.80
C LEU A 54 24.05 -36.41 -20.35
N PRO A 55 24.82 -36.13 -21.43
CA PRO A 55 25.82 -37.06 -21.95
C PRO A 55 26.95 -37.33 -20.94
N ILE A 56 27.43 -38.58 -20.88
CA ILE A 56 28.43 -39.08 -19.92
C ILE A 56 29.68 -38.19 -19.85
N GLN A 57 30.17 -37.71 -21.00
CA GLN A 57 31.35 -36.86 -21.10
C GLN A 57 31.26 -35.57 -20.27
N MET A 58 30.06 -34.99 -20.20
CA MET A 58 29.84 -33.70 -19.55
C MET A 58 29.81 -33.80 -18.01
N ILE A 59 29.49 -34.98 -17.49
CA ILE A 59 29.53 -35.28 -16.05
C ILE A 59 30.98 -35.49 -15.62
N GLU A 60 31.79 -36.20 -16.42
CA GLU A 60 33.21 -36.43 -16.15
C GLU A 60 34.04 -35.13 -16.20
N ASP A 61 33.68 -34.20 -17.08
CA ASP A 61 34.33 -32.87 -17.17
C ASP A 61 34.04 -31.99 -15.94
N MET A 62 32.86 -32.14 -15.32
CA MET A 62 32.49 -31.40 -14.11
C MET A 62 33.16 -31.95 -12.84
N GLU A 63 33.46 -33.26 -12.81
CA GLU A 63 34.13 -33.91 -11.67
C GLU A 63 35.63 -33.61 -11.62
N ASN A 64 36.26 -33.29 -12.75
CA ASN A 64 37.70 -33.01 -12.84
C ASN A 64 38.07 -31.51 -12.72
N GLN A 65 37.11 -30.63 -12.43
CA GLN A 65 37.41 -29.22 -12.16
C GLN A 65 37.80 -29.00 -10.71
N ASP A 66 39.01 -28.48 -10.49
CA ASP A 66 39.55 -28.16 -9.18
C ASP A 66 38.92 -26.84 -8.66
N TRP A 67 37.90 -26.95 -7.81
CA TRP A 67 37.19 -25.80 -7.23
C TRP A 67 37.92 -25.24 -6.00
N SER A 68 39.10 -24.66 -6.22
CA SER A 68 39.76 -23.80 -5.22
C SER A 68 39.37 -22.33 -5.47
N PRO A 69 38.86 -21.58 -4.47
CA PRO A 69 38.57 -20.16 -4.65
C PRO A 69 39.86 -19.36 -4.77
N ALA A 70 40.11 -18.79 -5.95
CA ALA A 70 41.19 -17.84 -6.16
C ALA A 70 40.88 -16.53 -5.41
N VAL A 71 41.55 -16.32 -4.28
CA VAL A 71 41.61 -15.02 -3.59
C VAL A 71 42.63 -14.15 -4.34
N PRO A 72 42.28 -12.97 -4.89
CA PRO A 72 43.28 -12.10 -5.50
C PRO A 72 44.10 -11.45 -4.37
N THR A 73 45.38 -11.82 -4.28
CA THR A 73 46.37 -11.12 -3.45
C THR A 73 46.75 -9.80 -4.12
N VAL A 74 46.32 -8.68 -3.53
CA VAL A 74 46.81 -7.35 -3.91
C VAL A 74 48.19 -7.17 -3.28
N SER A 75 49.24 -7.21 -4.11
CA SER A 75 50.59 -6.84 -3.70
C SER A 75 50.73 -5.31 -3.69
N MET A 76 50.89 -4.71 -2.50
CA MET A 76 51.33 -3.31 -2.41
C MET A 76 52.87 -3.23 -2.38
N SER A 77 53.45 -2.54 -3.35
CA SER A 77 54.86 -2.15 -3.36
C SER A 77 55.11 -0.95 -2.44
N PRO A 78 56.23 -0.87 -1.72
CA PRO A 78 56.51 0.25 -0.82
C PRO A 78 57.10 1.43 -1.61
N SER A 79 56.34 2.50 -1.79
CA SER A 79 56.90 3.81 -2.15
C SER A 79 56.95 4.71 -0.92
N ASN A 80 58.15 4.80 -0.33
CA ASN A 80 58.53 5.78 0.67
C ASN A 80 58.40 7.20 0.09
N ARG A 81 57.53 8.03 0.66
CA ARG A 81 57.72 9.49 0.72
C ARG A 81 57.37 9.95 2.12
N GLY A 82 58.38 10.51 2.77
CA GLY A 82 58.34 10.89 4.17
C GLY A 82 57.35 12.00 4.46
N LEU A 83 56.76 11.91 5.64
CA LEU A 83 56.24 13.03 6.40
C LEU A 83 56.76 12.88 7.83
N SER A 84 57.40 13.93 8.32
CA SER A 84 57.94 14.08 9.67
C SER A 84 56.84 14.00 10.73
N PRO A 85 57.16 13.57 11.97
CA PRO A 85 56.21 13.62 13.08
C PRO A 85 56.18 15.05 13.62
N ASP A 86 55.10 15.77 13.36
CA ASP A 86 54.81 17.04 14.02
C ASP A 86 53.55 16.89 14.90
N GLU A 87 53.53 17.74 15.92
CA GLU A 87 53.04 17.54 17.26
C GLU A 87 51.53 17.24 17.41
N SER A 88 51.25 16.47 18.45
CA SER A 88 49.94 16.19 19.00
C SER A 88 49.18 17.47 19.38
N GLN A 89 48.21 17.87 18.57
CA GLN A 89 47.10 18.68 19.05
C GLN A 89 45.92 17.77 19.43
N PRO A 90 45.27 17.99 20.59
CA PRO A 90 44.07 17.25 20.93
C PRO A 90 42.97 17.61 19.92
N ARG A 91 42.46 16.62 19.20
CA ARG A 91 41.22 16.77 18.43
C ARG A 91 40.12 17.11 19.43
N GLU A 92 39.65 18.34 19.39
CA GLU A 92 38.41 18.74 20.07
C GLU A 92 37.32 17.73 19.71
N SER A 93 36.70 17.13 20.73
CA SER A 93 35.55 16.28 20.53
C SER A 93 34.43 17.16 19.96
N THR A 94 34.21 17.04 18.66
CA THR A 94 33.01 17.55 18.03
C THR A 94 31.82 17.01 18.81
N SER A 95 31.12 17.91 19.49
CA SER A 95 29.81 17.71 20.11
C SER A 95 29.04 16.67 19.30
N THR A 96 28.81 15.49 19.87
CA THR A 96 27.88 14.52 19.32
C THR A 96 26.52 15.21 19.32
N ALA A 97 26.11 15.76 18.18
CA ALA A 97 24.77 16.31 18.01
C ALA A 97 23.79 15.27 18.55
N LYS A 98 23.10 15.60 19.64
CA LYS A 98 22.05 14.74 20.18
C LYS A 98 21.12 14.46 19.01
N ARG A 99 20.97 13.18 18.64
CA ARG A 99 19.94 12.80 17.68
C ARG A 99 18.62 13.37 18.18
N PRO A 100 17.79 13.99 17.33
CA PRO A 100 16.48 14.45 17.75
C PRO A 100 15.76 13.26 18.40
N THR A 101 15.47 13.39 19.70
CA THR A 101 14.67 12.42 20.44
C THR A 101 13.24 12.97 20.44
N SER A 102 12.31 12.21 19.86
CA SER A 102 10.90 12.56 19.83
C SER A 102 10.12 11.48 20.55
N THR A 103 10.12 11.52 21.88
CA THR A 103 9.43 10.53 22.69
C THR A 103 7.91 10.76 22.66
N ILE A 104 7.10 9.74 22.37
CA ILE A 104 5.64 9.83 22.38
C ILE A 104 5.15 10.05 23.83
N LYS A 105 4.44 11.15 24.07
CA LYS A 105 3.90 11.50 25.41
C LYS A 105 2.38 11.50 25.48
N CYS A 106 1.71 11.68 24.35
CA CYS A 106 0.26 11.68 24.28
C CYS A 106 -0.19 11.00 23.00
N ILE A 107 -1.29 10.25 23.08
CA ILE A 107 -2.05 9.78 21.93
C ILE A 107 -3.49 10.18 22.17
N ARG A 108 -4.07 10.91 21.21
CA ARG A 108 -5.48 11.29 21.20
C ARG A 108 -6.16 10.67 20.01
N THR A 109 -7.45 10.39 20.17
CA THR A 109 -8.30 10.04 19.04
C THR A 109 -9.54 10.92 19.03
N HIS A 110 -9.99 11.27 17.84
CA HIS A 110 -11.13 12.14 17.60
C HIS A 110 -12.08 11.41 16.66
N HIS A 111 -13.15 10.85 17.21
CA HIS A 111 -14.22 10.24 16.43
C HIS A 111 -15.11 11.36 15.92
N LEU A 112 -15.08 11.60 14.61
CA LEU A 112 -15.82 12.67 13.94
C LEU A 112 -16.99 12.12 13.14
N ARG A 113 -18.09 12.86 13.14
CA ARG A 113 -19.29 12.51 12.37
C ARG A 113 -19.97 13.74 11.78
N ASP A 114 -20.39 13.62 10.53
CA ASP A 114 -21.20 14.61 9.81
C ASP A 114 -22.41 13.90 9.16
N HIS A 115 -23.59 14.51 9.22
CA HIS A 115 -24.80 13.94 8.63
C HIS A 115 -25.06 14.60 7.28
N LEU A 116 -25.27 13.78 6.26
CA LEU A 116 -25.54 14.20 4.90
C LEU A 116 -27.00 14.67 4.80
N GLU A 117 -27.20 15.80 4.12
CA GLU A 117 -28.54 16.28 3.79
C GLU A 117 -29.28 15.28 2.89
N VAL A 118 -28.55 14.66 1.96
CA VAL A 118 -29.06 13.66 1.02
C VAL A 118 -28.23 12.38 1.16
N PRO A 119 -28.82 11.28 1.63
CA PRO A 119 -28.16 9.98 1.63
C PRO A 119 -27.82 9.53 0.21
N PHE A 120 -26.78 8.74 0.07
CA PHE A 120 -26.45 8.09 -1.18
C PHE A 120 -25.90 6.69 -0.92
N GLY A 121 -25.89 5.87 -1.95
CA GLY A 121 -25.52 4.47 -1.86
C GLY A 121 -24.63 4.02 -3.00
N PHE A 122 -23.97 2.92 -2.76
CA PHE A 122 -23.31 2.13 -3.79
C PHE A 122 -24.00 0.76 -3.87
N SER A 123 -23.41 -0.18 -4.59
CA SER A 123 -24.02 -1.49 -4.84
C SER A 123 -24.36 -2.30 -3.58
N GLN A 124 -23.74 -2.02 -2.43
CA GLN A 124 -23.94 -2.81 -1.21
C GLN A 124 -24.97 -2.23 -0.25
N TRP A 125 -25.00 -0.91 -0.08
CA TRP A 125 -25.83 -0.22 0.91
C TRP A 125 -25.83 1.30 0.70
N TYR A 126 -26.75 1.96 1.39
CA TYR A 126 -26.85 3.41 1.49
C TYR A 126 -26.32 3.87 2.85
N TYR A 127 -25.77 5.08 2.87
CA TYR A 127 -25.43 5.77 4.10
C TYR A 127 -25.76 7.26 4.00
N ASP A 128 -26.06 7.82 5.17
CA ASP A 128 -26.47 9.20 5.37
C ASP A 128 -25.45 9.97 6.22
N THR A 129 -24.29 9.37 6.49
CA THR A 129 -23.36 9.85 7.50
C THR A 129 -21.92 9.67 7.03
N ARG A 130 -21.10 10.72 7.21
CA ARG A 130 -19.64 10.63 7.18
C ARG A 130 -19.15 10.31 8.56
N ASN A 131 -18.29 9.31 8.68
CA ASN A 131 -17.81 8.83 9.96
C ASN A 131 -16.34 8.46 9.83
N THR A 132 -15.47 9.11 10.60
CA THR A 132 -14.02 8.88 10.53
C THR A 132 -13.41 8.92 11.93
N LEU A 133 -12.24 8.30 12.10
CA LEU A 133 -11.45 8.42 13.32
C LEU A 133 -10.13 9.07 12.97
N TRP A 134 -9.86 10.22 13.57
CA TRP A 134 -8.55 10.85 13.50
C TRP A 134 -7.71 10.48 14.71
N VAL A 135 -6.41 10.37 14.50
CA VAL A 135 -5.41 10.05 15.51
C VAL A 135 -4.42 11.21 15.57
N GLU A 136 -4.20 11.75 16.77
CA GLU A 136 -3.15 12.72 17.04
C GLU A 136 -2.11 12.09 17.97
N ILE A 137 -0.84 12.14 17.57
CA ILE A 137 0.28 11.70 18.41
C ILE A 137 1.11 12.93 18.77
N VAL A 138 1.38 13.13 20.05
CA VAL A 138 2.14 14.29 20.55
C VAL A 138 3.44 13.83 21.20
N ALA A 139 4.54 14.42 20.75
CA ALA A 139 5.88 14.21 21.28
C ALA A 139 6.15 15.03 22.55
N GLU A 140 7.26 14.74 23.22
CA GLU A 140 7.71 15.42 24.45
C GLU A 140 7.98 16.92 24.28
N ASP A 141 8.33 17.36 23.08
CA ASP A 141 8.56 18.77 22.75
C ASP A 141 7.28 19.51 22.30
N GLY A 142 6.13 18.82 22.31
CA GLY A 142 4.84 19.34 21.88
C GLY A 142 4.55 19.20 20.39
N THR A 143 5.48 18.69 19.58
CA THR A 143 5.22 18.41 18.16
C THR A 143 4.11 17.37 18.03
N SER A 144 3.08 17.65 17.23
CA SER A 144 1.99 16.72 16.97
C SER A 144 1.88 16.31 15.50
N GLY A 145 1.60 15.02 15.28
CA GLY A 145 1.27 14.46 13.98
C GLY A 145 -0.13 13.89 13.94
N TRP A 146 -0.76 13.95 12.76
CA TRP A 146 -2.14 13.58 12.52
C TRP A 146 -2.27 12.45 11.50
N GLY A 147 -3.23 11.57 11.72
CA GLY A 147 -3.57 10.48 10.82
C GLY A 147 -5.05 10.13 10.87
N GLU A 148 -5.52 9.34 9.91
CA GLU A 148 -6.93 8.96 9.77
C GLU A 148 -7.06 7.45 9.57
N CYS A 149 -8.17 6.87 10.09
CA CYS A 149 -8.55 5.49 9.86
C CYS A 149 -9.80 5.41 8.96
N TYR A 150 -9.76 4.59 7.91
CA TYR A 150 -10.93 4.28 7.07
C TYR A 150 -11.69 3.06 7.62
N GLY A 151 -12.95 3.23 8.03
CA GLY A 151 -13.79 2.15 8.58
C GLY A 151 -14.45 2.48 9.93
N PRO A 152 -14.79 1.47 10.77
CA PRO A 152 -15.59 1.65 11.98
C PRO A 152 -14.84 2.39 13.12
N SER A 153 -15.04 3.69 13.23
CA SER A 153 -14.35 4.58 14.18
C SER A 153 -14.35 4.12 15.64
N GLU A 154 -15.48 3.68 16.18
CA GLU A 154 -15.60 3.30 17.60
C GLU A 154 -14.74 2.06 17.94
N VAL A 155 -14.68 1.11 17.00
CA VAL A 155 -13.85 -0.09 17.11
C VAL A 155 -12.37 0.28 17.03
N TYR A 156 -12.01 1.16 16.10
CA TYR A 156 -10.64 1.66 15.98
C TYR A 156 -10.21 2.45 17.21
N GLN A 157 -11.05 3.33 17.74
CA GLN A 157 -10.76 4.12 18.93
C GLN A 157 -10.45 3.19 20.11
N THR A 158 -11.28 2.15 20.30
CA THR A 158 -11.04 1.15 21.33
C THR A 158 -9.73 0.39 21.12
N ALA A 159 -9.43 -0.03 19.88
CA ALA A 159 -8.17 -0.70 19.55
C ALA A 159 -6.95 0.20 19.82
N ILE A 160 -7.03 1.48 19.45
CA ILE A 160 -5.95 2.44 19.68
C ILE A 160 -5.78 2.65 21.19
N ASP A 161 -6.83 3.03 21.90
CA ASP A 161 -6.75 3.43 23.31
C ASP A 161 -6.41 2.28 24.25
N ARG A 162 -7.04 1.12 24.04
CA ARG A 162 -6.93 0.00 24.98
C ARG A 162 -5.82 -0.96 24.62
N PHE A 163 -5.42 -1.00 23.35
CA PHE A 163 -4.46 -1.98 22.87
C PHE A 163 -3.14 -1.33 22.41
N TYR A 164 -3.15 -0.40 21.46
CA TYR A 164 -1.91 0.11 20.90
C TYR A 164 -1.24 1.20 21.75
N ALA A 165 -1.98 2.20 22.23
CA ALA A 165 -1.45 3.34 22.94
C ALA A 165 -0.59 2.95 24.17
N PRO A 166 -0.98 2.02 25.05
CA PRO A 166 -0.15 1.61 26.19
C PRO A 166 1.22 1.03 25.81
N ARG A 167 1.38 0.55 24.56
CA ARG A 167 2.64 0.00 24.04
C ARG A 167 3.49 1.05 23.34
N LEU A 168 2.87 2.12 22.87
CA LEU A 168 3.50 3.20 22.09
C LEU A 168 3.94 4.38 22.95
N LEU A 169 3.27 4.64 24.08
CA LEU A 169 3.68 5.68 25.01
C LEU A 169 5.14 5.44 25.47
N ASN A 170 5.90 6.53 25.56
CA ASN A 170 7.33 6.55 25.85
C ASN A 170 8.25 5.89 24.79
N GLN A 171 7.73 5.50 23.63
CA GLN A 171 8.55 5.07 22.50
C GLN A 171 9.08 6.25 21.68
N ASN A 172 10.12 6.02 20.88
CA ASN A 172 10.65 7.01 19.93
C ASN A 172 9.76 7.10 18.68
N ALA A 173 9.06 8.21 18.51
CA ALA A 173 8.15 8.48 17.40
C ALA A 173 8.83 8.48 16.02
N LEU A 174 10.15 8.73 15.96
CA LEU A 174 10.90 8.70 14.69
C LEU A 174 11.15 7.28 14.16
N ALA A 175 10.95 6.26 15.00
CA ALA A 175 11.19 4.86 14.64
C ALA A 175 9.94 4.22 14.00
N THR A 176 9.39 4.85 12.95
CA THR A 176 8.09 4.50 12.32
C THR A 176 7.96 3.00 12.01
N ASP A 177 8.90 2.42 11.24
CA ASP A 177 8.86 0.98 10.92
C ASP A 177 9.02 0.07 12.15
N ALA A 178 9.79 0.50 13.15
CA ALA A 178 9.94 -0.28 14.38
C ALA A 178 8.64 -0.29 15.19
N LEU A 179 7.94 0.85 15.26
CA LEU A 179 6.63 0.97 15.90
C LEU A 179 5.56 0.22 15.12
N TRP A 180 5.61 0.27 13.78
CA TRP A 180 4.76 -0.54 12.93
C TRP A 180 4.91 -2.04 13.26
N HIS A 181 6.15 -2.53 13.36
CA HIS A 181 6.41 -3.92 13.73
C HIS A 181 6.04 -4.25 15.18
N LEU A 182 6.16 -3.30 16.11
CA LEU A 182 5.69 -3.47 17.49
C LEU A 182 4.17 -3.67 17.52
N MET A 183 3.42 -2.84 16.79
CA MET A 183 1.96 -2.97 16.67
C MET A 183 1.55 -4.25 15.95
N TRP A 184 2.18 -4.58 14.82
CA TRP A 184 1.91 -5.81 14.07
C TRP A 184 2.13 -7.05 14.94
N ARG A 185 3.27 -7.12 15.64
CA ARG A 185 3.61 -8.27 16.49
C ARG A 185 2.71 -8.38 17.72
N SER A 186 2.20 -7.27 18.24
CA SER A 186 1.34 -7.31 19.41
C SER A 186 -0.04 -7.87 19.08
N SER A 187 -0.58 -7.60 17.88
CA SER A 187 -1.89 -8.11 17.44
C SER A 187 -1.84 -9.45 16.69
N LEU A 188 -0.64 -9.93 16.32
CA LEU A 188 -0.44 -11.02 15.35
C LEU A 188 -1.20 -12.31 15.66
N ASP A 189 -1.35 -12.67 16.94
CA ASP A 189 -1.97 -13.92 17.37
C ASP A 189 -3.48 -13.99 17.04
N PHE A 190 -4.14 -12.84 16.92
CA PHE A 190 -5.60 -12.75 16.76
C PHE A 190 -6.07 -11.74 15.72
N ALA A 191 -5.17 -10.98 15.11
CA ALA A 191 -5.47 -10.05 14.04
C ALA A 191 -4.31 -9.94 13.04
N ARG A 192 -4.54 -10.49 11.85
CA ARG A 192 -3.63 -10.47 10.69
C ARG A 192 -4.17 -9.61 9.53
N GLY A 193 -5.27 -8.93 9.81
CA GLY A 193 -6.13 -8.15 8.93
C GLY A 193 -7.31 -7.62 9.75
N GLY A 194 -8.32 -7.07 9.09
CA GLY A 194 -9.48 -6.44 9.70
C GLY A 194 -9.15 -5.19 10.51
N VAL A 195 -9.86 -5.03 11.63
CA VAL A 195 -9.97 -3.74 12.30
C VAL A 195 -8.68 -3.26 12.97
N MET A 196 -7.82 -4.18 13.37
CA MET A 196 -6.55 -3.84 14.00
C MET A 196 -5.59 -3.17 13.00
N MET A 197 -5.63 -3.56 11.72
CA MET A 197 -4.80 -2.95 10.68
C MET A 197 -5.33 -1.56 10.27
N GLY A 198 -6.65 -1.36 10.27
CA GLY A 198 -7.24 -0.03 10.10
C GLY A 198 -6.80 0.93 11.21
N ALA A 199 -6.87 0.50 12.47
CA ALA A 199 -6.36 1.27 13.61
C ALA A 199 -4.85 1.57 13.52
N MET A 200 -4.04 0.58 13.11
CA MET A 200 -2.61 0.78 12.85
C MET A 200 -2.34 1.80 11.76
N SER A 201 -3.20 1.87 10.75
CA SER A 201 -3.03 2.78 9.61
C SER A 201 -3.10 4.25 10.02
N GLY A 202 -4.10 4.61 10.84
CA GLY A 202 -4.20 5.97 11.38
C GLY A 202 -3.03 6.34 12.31
N ILE A 203 -2.59 5.40 13.17
CA ILE A 203 -1.41 5.61 14.00
C ILE A 203 -0.16 5.82 13.15
N ASP A 204 0.08 4.95 12.17
CA ASP A 204 1.26 5.01 11.32
C ASP A 204 1.28 6.31 10.50
N MET A 205 0.14 6.72 9.94
CA MET A 205 0.00 8.01 9.26
C MET A 205 0.35 9.20 10.17
N ALA A 206 -0.14 9.21 11.41
CA ALA A 206 0.21 10.23 12.41
C ALA A 206 1.70 10.24 12.77
N LEU A 207 2.34 9.06 12.86
CA LEU A 207 3.78 8.97 13.10
C LEU A 207 4.59 9.50 11.91
N TRP A 208 4.15 9.28 10.66
CA TRP A 208 4.78 9.86 9.47
C TRP A 208 4.68 11.38 9.43
N ASP A 209 3.50 11.92 9.76
CA ASP A 209 3.31 13.37 9.86
C ASP A 209 4.21 13.99 10.94
N LEU A 210 4.20 13.42 12.15
CA LEU A 210 5.05 13.85 13.27
C LEU A 210 6.54 13.77 12.90
N ARG A 211 6.97 12.68 12.27
CA ARG A 211 8.35 12.49 11.83
C ARG A 211 8.76 13.55 10.82
N GLY A 212 7.90 13.88 9.85
CA GLY A 212 8.18 14.95 8.88
C GLY A 212 8.29 16.31 9.55
N LYS A 213 7.37 16.64 10.46
CA LYS A 213 7.41 17.89 11.26
C LYS A 213 8.67 18.00 12.11
N THR A 214 9.06 16.92 12.79
CA THR A 214 10.27 16.88 13.62
C THR A 214 11.54 17.09 12.80
N LEU A 215 11.56 16.59 11.56
CA LEU A 215 12.73 16.67 10.68
C LEU A 215 12.70 17.87 9.72
N GLY A 216 11.61 18.63 9.69
CA GLY A 216 11.41 19.72 8.73
C GLY A 216 11.28 19.25 7.27
N LEU A 217 10.81 18.02 7.04
CA LEU A 217 10.70 17.39 5.72
C LEU A 217 9.26 17.00 5.41
N SER A 218 8.86 17.10 4.15
CA SER A 218 7.58 16.57 3.68
C SER A 218 7.58 15.04 3.66
N VAL A 219 6.39 14.42 3.77
CA VAL A 219 6.29 12.94 3.74
C VAL A 219 6.85 12.36 2.43
N SER A 220 6.67 12.99 1.27
CA SER A 220 7.24 12.49 0.01
C SER A 220 8.78 12.53 -0.01
N GLU A 221 9.42 13.51 0.64
CA GLU A 221 10.88 13.52 0.82
C GLU A 221 11.33 12.38 1.74
N LEU A 222 10.58 12.12 2.82
CA LEU A 222 10.84 10.98 3.71
C LEU A 222 10.66 9.63 3.00
N MET A 223 9.77 9.55 2.01
CA MET A 223 9.54 8.36 1.17
C MET A 223 10.62 8.12 0.11
N GLY A 224 11.63 9.00 0.01
CA GLY A 224 12.75 8.87 -0.94
C GLY A 224 12.79 9.95 -2.02
N GLY A 225 11.90 10.94 -1.96
CA GLY A 225 11.83 12.04 -2.91
C GLY A 225 10.65 11.92 -3.88
N ARG A 226 10.33 13.04 -4.52
CA ARG A 226 9.23 13.15 -5.48
C ARG A 226 9.72 12.99 -6.92
N TYR A 227 8.99 12.22 -7.72
CA TYR A 227 9.12 12.16 -9.18
C TYR A 227 8.34 13.26 -9.88
N VAL A 228 7.25 13.73 -9.26
CA VAL A 228 6.36 14.77 -9.76
C VAL A 228 5.94 15.72 -8.64
N ASP A 229 5.66 16.97 -8.98
CA ASP A 229 5.14 17.98 -8.05
C ASP A 229 3.60 18.09 -8.06
N GLU A 230 2.97 17.44 -9.04
CA GLU A 230 1.53 17.49 -9.27
C GLU A 230 1.03 16.09 -9.64
N VAL A 231 -0.12 15.71 -9.10
CA VAL A 231 -0.75 14.40 -9.33
C VAL A 231 -2.15 14.63 -9.92
N PRO A 232 -2.44 14.11 -11.13
CA PRO A 232 -3.77 14.21 -11.71
C PRO A 232 -4.77 13.39 -10.89
N CYS A 233 -5.94 13.97 -10.64
CA CYS A 233 -7.02 13.31 -9.92
C CYS A 233 -8.08 12.76 -10.88
N TYR A 234 -8.75 11.69 -10.47
CA TYR A 234 -10.08 11.37 -10.98
C TYR A 234 -11.13 11.74 -9.93
N ALA A 235 -12.24 12.30 -10.40
CA ALA A 235 -13.38 12.53 -9.52
C ALA A 235 -14.12 11.21 -9.31
N THR A 236 -14.28 10.81 -8.05
CA THR A 236 -15.24 9.77 -7.67
C THR A 236 -16.47 10.45 -7.06
N GLY A 237 -17.64 9.90 -7.35
CA GLY A 237 -18.94 10.50 -7.10
C GLY A 237 -19.99 9.71 -7.86
N MET A 238 -21.08 10.34 -8.28
CA MET A 238 -22.10 9.71 -9.12
C MET A 238 -22.66 8.43 -8.47
N TYR A 239 -22.84 8.48 -7.14
CA TYR A 239 -23.40 7.40 -6.34
C TYR A 239 -24.92 7.29 -6.57
N PHE A 240 -25.48 6.13 -6.23
CA PHE A 240 -26.90 5.87 -6.34
C PHE A 240 -27.69 6.70 -5.33
N LYS A 241 -28.81 7.26 -5.78
CA LYS A 241 -29.78 7.99 -4.94
C LYS A 241 -31.12 7.27 -5.05
N GLU A 242 -31.93 7.35 -4.00
CA GLU A 242 -33.28 6.77 -4.01
C GLU A 242 -34.23 7.61 -4.88
N MET A 243 -34.28 7.28 -6.17
CA MET A 243 -35.13 7.94 -7.16
C MET A 243 -35.39 7.00 -8.36
N PRO A 244 -36.34 7.30 -9.25
CA PRO A 244 -36.57 6.50 -10.45
C PRO A 244 -35.30 6.37 -11.30
N GLU A 245 -35.06 5.19 -11.89
CA GLU A 245 -33.80 4.88 -12.59
C GLU A 245 -33.47 5.86 -13.73
N ALA A 246 -34.48 6.31 -14.48
CA ALA A 246 -34.29 7.29 -15.56
C ALA A 246 -33.78 8.63 -15.01
N ASP A 247 -34.36 9.10 -13.92
CA ASP A 247 -33.96 10.35 -13.26
C ASP A 247 -32.58 10.20 -12.60
N LEU A 248 -32.27 9.01 -12.08
CA LEU A 248 -30.96 8.70 -11.51
C LEU A 248 -29.86 8.77 -12.58
N ILE A 249 -30.05 8.13 -13.74
CA ILE A 249 -29.08 8.20 -14.85
C ILE A 249 -28.87 9.64 -15.29
N GLN A 250 -29.96 10.41 -15.44
CA GLN A 250 -29.86 11.83 -15.78
C GLN A 250 -29.04 12.61 -14.74
N SER A 251 -29.29 12.41 -13.45
CA SER A 251 -28.54 13.07 -12.37
C SER A 251 -27.05 12.69 -12.36
N ILE A 252 -26.73 11.44 -12.70
CA ILE A 252 -25.35 10.94 -12.80
C ILE A 252 -24.61 11.61 -13.96
N VAL A 253 -25.26 11.73 -15.12
CA VAL A 253 -24.68 12.41 -16.29
C VAL A 253 -24.46 13.89 -16.03
N GLU A 254 -25.40 14.55 -15.35
CA GLU A 254 -25.27 15.95 -14.94
C GLU A 254 -24.11 16.16 -13.95
N GLU A 255 -23.99 15.29 -12.94
CA GLU A 255 -22.91 15.30 -11.96
C GLU A 255 -21.54 15.07 -12.64
N ALA A 256 -21.45 14.09 -13.54
CA ALA A 256 -20.25 13.82 -14.34
C ALA A 256 -19.85 15.02 -15.22
N SER A 257 -20.83 15.66 -15.86
CA SER A 257 -20.62 16.86 -16.69
C SER A 257 -20.13 18.05 -15.87
N MET A 258 -20.65 18.21 -14.65
CA MET A 258 -20.18 19.21 -13.71
C MET A 258 -18.72 18.96 -13.30
N TYR A 259 -18.33 17.70 -13.02
CA TYR A 259 -16.93 17.37 -12.75
C TYR A 259 -16.01 17.65 -13.94
N GLN A 260 -16.43 17.40 -15.18
CA GLN A 260 -15.69 17.83 -16.36
C GLN A 260 -15.48 19.35 -16.38
N GLN A 261 -16.52 20.14 -16.08
CA GLN A 261 -16.45 21.60 -16.05
C GLN A 261 -15.53 22.12 -14.93
N LEU A 262 -15.40 21.38 -13.83
CA LEU A 262 -14.42 21.64 -12.77
C LEU A 262 -12.98 21.24 -13.17
N GLY A 263 -12.77 20.74 -14.38
CA GLY A 263 -11.46 20.48 -14.97
C GLY A 263 -10.96 19.04 -14.84
N PHE A 264 -11.71 18.13 -14.19
CA PHE A 264 -11.34 16.72 -14.10
C PHE A 264 -11.27 16.09 -15.50
N GLN A 265 -10.18 15.36 -15.75
CA GLN A 265 -9.95 14.63 -17.00
C GLN A 265 -10.33 13.15 -16.90
N ALA A 266 -10.62 12.67 -15.68
CA ALA A 266 -10.99 11.30 -15.40
C ALA A 266 -12.09 11.23 -14.32
N LEU A 267 -12.99 10.26 -14.46
CA LEU A 267 -14.11 10.00 -13.54
C LEU A 267 -14.17 8.52 -13.17
N LYS A 268 -14.64 8.19 -11.96
CA LYS A 268 -15.00 6.82 -11.57
C LYS A 268 -16.46 6.77 -11.15
N ILE A 269 -17.25 5.90 -11.80
CA ILE A 269 -18.68 5.72 -11.53
C ILE A 269 -18.93 4.46 -10.71
N LYS A 270 -20.07 4.44 -10.01
CA LYS A 270 -20.59 3.23 -9.36
C LYS A 270 -21.46 2.42 -10.33
N VAL A 271 -21.23 1.11 -10.37
CA VAL A 271 -22.06 0.09 -11.01
C VAL A 271 -22.42 -0.98 -9.96
N GLY A 272 -23.13 -2.04 -10.34
CA GLY A 272 -23.55 -3.08 -9.40
C GLY A 272 -24.93 -2.83 -8.81
N LYS A 273 -25.73 -1.91 -9.37
CA LYS A 273 -27.13 -1.75 -8.96
C LYS A 273 -28.00 -2.86 -9.53
N ASN A 274 -27.88 -3.07 -10.85
CA ASN A 274 -28.42 -4.20 -11.61
C ASN A 274 -27.95 -4.08 -13.07
N LEU A 275 -27.87 -5.21 -13.78
CA LEU A 275 -27.27 -5.28 -15.12
C LEU A 275 -27.89 -4.33 -16.15
N ALA A 276 -29.22 -4.21 -16.15
CA ALA A 276 -29.93 -3.41 -17.16
C ALA A 276 -29.77 -1.91 -16.92
N PHE A 277 -29.76 -1.50 -15.64
CA PHE A 277 -29.48 -0.13 -15.25
C PHE A 277 -28.04 0.26 -15.55
N ASP A 278 -27.09 -0.57 -15.11
CA ASP A 278 -25.66 -0.29 -15.23
C ASP A 278 -25.26 -0.13 -16.71
N ALA A 279 -25.77 -1.00 -17.60
CA ALA A 279 -25.53 -0.88 -19.03
C ALA A 279 -26.03 0.45 -19.62
N ARG A 280 -27.28 0.85 -19.30
CA ARG A 280 -27.83 2.14 -19.76
C ARG A 280 -27.07 3.34 -19.19
N GLN A 281 -26.62 3.27 -17.93
CA GLN A 281 -25.83 4.32 -17.30
C GLN A 281 -24.48 4.49 -18.02
N ILE A 282 -23.80 3.38 -18.29
CA ILE A 282 -22.50 3.37 -19.00
C ILE A 282 -22.63 4.00 -20.38
N GLU A 283 -23.61 3.56 -21.18
CA GLU A 283 -23.88 4.10 -22.52
C GLU A 283 -24.23 5.60 -22.46
N SER A 284 -25.13 6.00 -21.55
CA SER A 284 -25.54 7.41 -21.41
C SER A 284 -24.38 8.34 -21.03
N LEU A 285 -23.47 7.88 -20.16
CA LEU A 285 -22.28 8.63 -19.79
C LEU A 285 -21.29 8.76 -20.95
N ARG A 286 -21.09 7.69 -21.72
CA ARG A 286 -20.20 7.72 -22.89
C ARG A 286 -20.77 8.64 -23.98
N ASP A 287 -22.08 8.59 -24.24
CA ASP A 287 -22.74 9.49 -25.19
C ASP A 287 -22.61 10.96 -24.78
N ALA A 288 -22.80 11.27 -23.49
CA ALA A 288 -22.71 12.63 -22.96
C ALA A 288 -21.26 13.15 -22.89
N LEU A 289 -20.29 12.27 -22.60
CA LEU A 289 -18.89 12.63 -22.40
C LEU A 289 -17.94 11.77 -23.27
N PRO A 290 -17.97 11.91 -24.61
CA PRO A 290 -17.29 10.98 -25.53
C PRO A 290 -15.78 10.84 -25.31
N ASN A 291 -15.10 11.90 -24.87
CA ASN A 291 -13.64 11.93 -24.69
C ASN A 291 -13.20 11.79 -23.23
N MET A 292 -14.13 11.62 -22.30
CA MET A 292 -13.78 11.52 -20.88
C MET A 292 -13.10 10.18 -20.58
N THR A 293 -12.04 10.21 -19.78
CA THR A 293 -11.48 8.98 -19.20
C THR A 293 -12.41 8.51 -18.09
N MET A 294 -12.92 7.28 -18.19
CA MET A 294 -13.88 6.77 -17.22
C MET A 294 -13.47 5.40 -16.72
N MET A 295 -13.79 5.15 -15.46
CA MET A 295 -13.57 3.91 -14.74
C MET A 295 -14.86 3.53 -14.04
N ALA A 296 -15.04 2.25 -13.74
CA ALA A 296 -16.24 1.76 -13.08
C ALA A 296 -15.85 0.90 -11.88
N ASP A 297 -16.61 1.03 -10.80
CA ASP A 297 -16.43 0.30 -9.56
C ASP A 297 -17.74 -0.37 -9.17
N SER A 298 -17.71 -1.70 -9.01
CA SER A 298 -18.89 -2.46 -8.60
C SER A 298 -19.00 -2.66 -7.09
N ASN A 299 -17.96 -2.33 -6.32
CA ASN A 299 -17.81 -2.69 -4.92
C ASN A 299 -18.25 -4.13 -4.70
N HIS A 300 -17.59 -5.05 -5.42
CA HIS A 300 -17.74 -6.51 -5.34
C HIS A 300 -19.19 -7.02 -5.43
N ALA A 301 -20.01 -6.43 -6.30
CA ALA A 301 -21.44 -6.73 -6.40
C ALA A 301 -21.79 -7.91 -7.28
N PHE A 302 -20.91 -8.30 -8.21
CA PHE A 302 -21.24 -9.28 -9.23
C PHE A 302 -20.70 -10.67 -8.93
N ASP A 303 -21.40 -11.67 -9.44
CA ASP A 303 -20.79 -12.97 -9.71
C ASP A 303 -19.96 -12.93 -11.00
N LEU A 304 -19.27 -14.04 -11.33
CA LEU A 304 -18.39 -14.09 -12.49
C LEU A 304 -19.13 -13.87 -13.83
N PRO A 305 -20.25 -14.55 -14.13
CA PRO A 305 -21.06 -14.26 -15.32
C PRO A 305 -21.49 -12.79 -15.45
N GLU A 306 -22.00 -12.19 -14.37
CA GLU A 306 -22.45 -10.80 -14.36
C GLU A 306 -21.28 -9.82 -14.59
N ALA A 307 -20.14 -10.06 -13.94
CA ALA A 307 -18.93 -9.28 -14.13
C ALA A 307 -18.42 -9.36 -15.57
N ILE A 308 -18.50 -10.54 -16.22
CA ILE A 308 -18.15 -10.67 -17.64
C ILE A 308 -19.11 -9.84 -18.49
N GLN A 309 -20.42 -9.91 -18.23
CA GLN A 309 -21.41 -9.19 -19.00
C GLN A 309 -21.20 -7.67 -18.90
N ILE A 310 -21.07 -7.12 -17.69
CA ILE A 310 -20.83 -5.68 -17.50
C ILE A 310 -19.45 -5.27 -17.99
N GLY A 311 -18.43 -6.10 -17.80
CA GLY A 311 -17.09 -5.87 -18.33
C GLY A 311 -17.07 -5.66 -19.86
N ARG A 312 -17.87 -6.42 -20.62
CA ARG A 312 -18.00 -6.22 -22.06
C ARG A 312 -18.66 -4.88 -22.42
N VAL A 313 -19.68 -4.47 -21.68
CA VAL A 313 -20.30 -3.14 -21.87
C VAL A 313 -19.31 -2.01 -21.57
N LEU A 314 -18.49 -2.17 -20.53
CA LEU A 314 -17.43 -1.22 -20.18
C LEU A 314 -16.36 -1.12 -21.29
N GLU A 315 -15.95 -2.23 -21.88
CA GLU A 315 -15.00 -2.27 -23.01
C GLU A 315 -15.54 -1.58 -24.26
N GLU A 316 -16.79 -1.88 -24.63
CA GLU A 316 -17.47 -1.26 -25.78
C GLU A 316 -17.58 0.26 -25.61
N ASN A 317 -17.56 0.75 -24.37
CA ASN A 317 -17.64 2.16 -24.01
C ASN A 317 -16.29 2.73 -23.52
N ASP A 318 -15.16 2.11 -23.84
CA ASP A 318 -13.79 2.60 -23.58
C ASP A 318 -13.49 2.99 -22.11
N PHE A 319 -14.00 2.21 -21.15
CA PHE A 319 -13.63 2.35 -19.73
C PHE A 319 -12.22 1.81 -19.47
N LYS A 320 -11.47 2.45 -18.57
CA LYS A 320 -10.03 2.20 -18.38
C LYS A 320 -9.68 1.16 -17.34
N TRP A 321 -10.54 0.93 -16.35
CA TRP A 321 -10.46 -0.23 -15.50
C TRP A 321 -11.82 -0.58 -14.91
N PHE A 322 -11.94 -1.85 -14.50
CA PHE A 322 -13.06 -2.36 -13.75
C PHE A 322 -12.61 -2.67 -12.32
N GLU A 323 -13.09 -1.88 -11.38
CA GLU A 323 -12.73 -1.93 -9.96
C GLU A 323 -13.67 -2.81 -9.16
N GLU A 324 -13.06 -3.63 -8.31
CA GLU A 324 -13.71 -4.63 -7.46
C GLU A 324 -14.87 -5.34 -8.17
N PRO A 325 -14.67 -5.95 -9.36
CA PRO A 325 -15.77 -6.58 -10.10
C PRO A 325 -16.35 -7.80 -9.39
N LEU A 326 -15.60 -8.40 -8.47
CA LEU A 326 -15.90 -9.68 -7.84
C LEU A 326 -15.60 -9.61 -6.34
N SER A 327 -16.18 -10.53 -5.57
CA SER A 327 -15.89 -10.68 -4.14
C SER A 327 -14.39 -10.87 -3.87
N PRO A 328 -13.81 -10.15 -2.89
CA PRO A 328 -12.41 -10.31 -2.51
C PRO A 328 -12.10 -11.70 -1.93
N GLU A 329 -13.11 -12.43 -1.45
CA GLU A 329 -12.96 -13.79 -0.90
C GLU A 329 -12.62 -14.84 -1.98
N PHE A 330 -12.83 -14.52 -3.26
CA PHE A 330 -12.63 -15.45 -4.39
C PHE A 330 -11.53 -14.96 -5.34
N GLU A 331 -10.32 -14.72 -4.82
CA GLU A 331 -9.16 -14.20 -5.60
C GLU A 331 -8.95 -14.92 -6.96
N GLY A 332 -9.18 -16.24 -7.01
CA GLY A 332 -9.02 -17.03 -8.23
C GLY A 332 -10.02 -16.71 -9.36
N GLN A 333 -11.12 -16.02 -9.06
CA GLN A 333 -12.07 -15.56 -10.07
C GLN A 333 -11.57 -14.32 -10.83
N PHE A 334 -10.70 -13.48 -10.24
CA PHE A 334 -10.10 -12.37 -10.98
C PHE A 334 -9.29 -12.86 -12.18
N ARG A 335 -8.56 -13.97 -12.05
CA ARG A 335 -7.86 -14.58 -13.18
C ARG A 335 -8.83 -15.07 -14.27
N GLN A 336 -9.93 -15.71 -13.85
CA GLN A 336 -10.95 -16.18 -14.79
C GLN A 336 -11.62 -15.02 -15.53
N LEU A 337 -11.87 -13.91 -14.84
CA LEU A 337 -12.42 -12.69 -15.43
C LEU A 337 -11.42 -12.06 -16.42
N GLN A 338 -10.14 -11.97 -16.03
CA GLN A 338 -9.08 -11.48 -16.90
C GLN A 338 -8.95 -12.31 -18.19
N ASP A 339 -9.11 -13.63 -18.14
CA ASP A 339 -9.09 -14.48 -19.34
C ASP A 339 -10.31 -14.23 -20.28
N LYS A 340 -11.27 -13.40 -19.84
CA LYS A 340 -12.52 -13.08 -20.56
C LYS A 340 -12.67 -11.61 -20.88
N LEU A 341 -11.80 -10.72 -20.43
CA LEU A 341 -11.84 -9.29 -20.68
C LEU A 341 -10.45 -8.79 -21.10
N ASP A 342 -10.42 -7.86 -22.02
CA ASP A 342 -9.23 -7.14 -22.46
C ASP A 342 -8.93 -5.91 -21.58
N MET A 343 -9.90 -5.44 -20.80
CA MET A 343 -9.73 -4.29 -19.90
C MET A 343 -8.96 -4.63 -18.60
N PRO A 344 -8.23 -3.65 -18.02
CA PRO A 344 -7.59 -3.81 -16.71
C PRO A 344 -8.59 -4.06 -15.57
N ILE A 345 -8.25 -5.01 -14.70
CA ILE A 345 -8.95 -5.23 -13.43
C ILE A 345 -8.17 -4.55 -12.29
N ALA A 346 -8.90 -3.78 -11.48
CA ALA A 346 -8.38 -3.07 -10.32
C ALA A 346 -9.06 -3.60 -9.04
N THR A 347 -8.31 -3.74 -7.95
CA THR A 347 -8.86 -4.07 -6.63
C THR A 347 -7.81 -3.84 -5.53
N GLY A 348 -8.24 -3.75 -4.28
CA GLY A 348 -7.35 -3.71 -3.13
C GLY A 348 -7.85 -2.90 -1.93
N GLU A 349 -8.95 -2.15 -2.05
CA GLU A 349 -9.46 -1.32 -0.95
C GLU A 349 -9.88 -2.16 0.26
N CYS A 350 -10.37 -3.38 0.00
CA CYS A 350 -10.72 -4.36 1.02
C CYS A 350 -9.54 -5.25 1.45
N GLU A 351 -8.36 -5.15 0.82
CA GLU A 351 -7.19 -5.96 1.15
C GLU A 351 -6.21 -5.20 2.06
N GLN A 352 -5.53 -5.93 2.94
CA GLN A 352 -4.64 -5.32 3.92
C GLN A 352 -3.31 -6.04 4.02
N THR A 353 -2.27 -5.27 4.34
CA THR A 353 -0.88 -5.71 4.50
C THR A 353 -0.26 -6.26 3.23
N ARG A 354 1.07 -6.22 3.14
CA ARG A 354 1.81 -6.87 2.05
C ARG A 354 1.50 -8.37 1.93
N TYR A 355 1.08 -9.03 3.00
CA TYR A 355 0.75 -10.46 2.97
C TYR A 355 -0.59 -10.73 2.29
N GLY A 356 -1.55 -9.82 2.46
CA GLY A 356 -2.82 -9.84 1.75
C GLY A 356 -2.62 -9.63 0.26
N PHE A 357 -1.99 -8.50 -0.07
CA PHE A 357 -1.61 -8.19 -1.44
C PHE A 357 -0.71 -9.25 -2.08
N GLN A 358 0.17 -9.92 -1.32
CA GLN A 358 0.97 -11.02 -1.87
C GLN A 358 0.10 -12.19 -2.34
N ARG A 359 -0.94 -12.56 -1.60
CA ARG A 359 -1.86 -13.63 -2.02
C ARG A 359 -2.63 -13.19 -3.27
N LEU A 360 -3.31 -12.04 -3.16
CA LEU A 360 -4.09 -11.44 -4.24
C LEU A 360 -3.30 -11.35 -5.56
N LEU A 361 -2.12 -10.75 -5.53
CA LEU A 361 -1.33 -10.49 -6.73
C LEU A 361 -0.65 -11.77 -7.27
N SER A 362 -0.29 -12.72 -6.40
CA SER A 362 0.30 -14.00 -6.85
C SER A 362 -0.72 -14.92 -7.51
N THR A 363 -2.01 -14.78 -7.17
CA THR A 363 -3.11 -15.51 -7.82
C THR A 363 -3.30 -15.07 -9.28
N GLY A 364 -2.91 -13.83 -9.62
CA GLY A 364 -3.05 -13.25 -10.95
C GLY A 364 -4.48 -12.76 -11.24
N GLY A 365 -4.64 -12.03 -12.35
CA GLY A 365 -5.93 -11.43 -12.72
C GLY A 365 -6.03 -9.93 -12.43
N VAL A 366 -5.21 -9.38 -11.54
CA VAL A 366 -5.19 -7.95 -11.17
C VAL A 366 -4.07 -7.19 -11.89
N GLN A 367 -4.35 -6.01 -12.44
CA GLN A 367 -3.36 -5.16 -13.11
C GLN A 367 -3.09 -3.84 -12.36
N ILE A 368 -4.01 -3.46 -11.48
CA ILE A 368 -3.91 -2.26 -10.65
C ILE A 368 -4.24 -2.64 -9.21
N ALA A 369 -3.25 -2.53 -8.32
CA ALA A 369 -3.43 -2.75 -6.89
C ALA A 369 -3.83 -1.44 -6.20
N GLN A 370 -4.83 -1.49 -5.32
CA GLN A 370 -5.44 -0.29 -4.73
C GLN A 370 -5.43 -0.28 -3.19
N PRO A 371 -4.25 -0.31 -2.54
CA PRO A 371 -4.19 -0.15 -1.09
C PRO A 371 -4.66 1.24 -0.66
N ASP A 372 -5.51 1.31 0.37
CA ASP A 372 -5.82 2.58 1.04
C ASP A 372 -4.87 2.81 2.21
N LEU A 373 -4.20 3.97 2.25
CA LEU A 373 -3.21 4.29 3.27
C LEU A 373 -3.80 4.48 4.68
N ALA A 374 -5.11 4.74 4.79
CA ALA A 374 -5.87 4.79 6.03
C ALA A 374 -6.45 3.41 6.44
N TYR A 375 -6.16 2.34 5.68
CA TYR A 375 -6.71 1.00 5.95
C TYR A 375 -5.69 -0.15 5.87
N CYS A 376 -4.80 -0.15 4.88
CA CYS A 376 -3.97 -1.28 4.49
C CYS A 376 -2.85 -1.62 5.47
N GLY A 377 -2.69 -0.83 6.53
CA GLY A 377 -1.61 -0.87 7.50
C GLY A 377 -0.81 0.44 7.58
N GLY A 378 -1.21 1.52 6.90
CA GLY A 378 -0.54 2.82 6.96
C GLY A 378 0.48 3.07 5.85
N PRO A 379 1.04 4.29 5.75
CA PRO A 379 2.08 4.63 4.77
C PRO A 379 3.28 3.68 4.78
N SER A 380 3.73 3.22 5.95
CA SER A 380 4.81 2.24 6.11
C SER A 380 4.50 0.92 5.42
N GLU A 381 3.24 0.47 5.43
CA GLU A 381 2.83 -0.78 4.81
C GLU A 381 2.53 -0.60 3.31
N ALA A 382 1.94 0.54 2.93
CA ALA A 382 1.69 0.91 1.54
C ALA A 382 2.99 0.93 0.71
N LEU A 383 4.11 1.42 1.27
CA LEU A 383 5.42 1.34 0.60
C LEU A 383 5.89 -0.11 0.37
N LYS A 384 5.62 -1.01 1.32
CA LYS A 384 5.95 -2.44 1.16
C LYS A 384 5.06 -3.10 0.12
N ILE A 385 3.78 -2.74 0.07
CA ILE A 385 2.83 -3.19 -0.96
C ILE A 385 3.26 -2.70 -2.34
N ARG A 386 3.66 -1.42 -2.49
CA ARG A 386 4.22 -0.89 -3.73
C ARG A 386 5.42 -1.69 -4.22
N ASN A 387 6.39 -1.94 -3.35
CA ASN A 387 7.61 -2.67 -3.71
C ASN A 387 7.31 -4.13 -4.10
N LEU A 388 6.31 -4.74 -3.48
CA LEU A 388 5.83 -6.06 -3.84
C LEU A 388 5.18 -6.05 -5.22
N ALA A 389 4.22 -5.14 -5.46
CA ALA A 389 3.52 -5.01 -6.74
C ALA A 389 4.49 -4.69 -7.88
N SER A 390 5.48 -3.82 -7.65
CA SER A 390 6.46 -3.45 -8.68
C SER A 390 7.33 -4.63 -9.12
N SER A 391 7.69 -5.53 -8.20
CA SER A 391 8.41 -6.77 -8.53
C SER A 391 7.62 -7.72 -9.45
N MET A 392 6.31 -7.49 -9.57
CA MET A 392 5.39 -8.23 -10.42
C MET A 392 4.96 -7.43 -11.67
N GLY A 393 5.49 -6.22 -11.86
CA GLY A 393 5.09 -5.32 -12.96
C GLY A 393 3.68 -4.74 -12.81
N ILE A 394 3.13 -4.73 -11.60
CA ILE A 394 1.77 -4.27 -11.30
C ILE A 394 1.84 -2.84 -10.77
N ASN A 395 1.00 -1.96 -11.31
CA ASN A 395 0.91 -0.57 -10.87
C ASN A 395 0.07 -0.45 -9.60
N VAL A 396 0.40 0.55 -8.78
CA VAL A 396 -0.36 0.88 -7.57
C VAL A 396 -1.04 2.23 -7.75
N VAL A 397 -2.36 2.23 -7.66
CA VAL A 397 -3.22 3.41 -7.64
C VAL A 397 -4.01 3.32 -6.34
N PRO A 398 -3.63 4.05 -5.28
CA PRO A 398 -4.27 3.86 -3.98
C PRO A 398 -5.74 4.23 -4.06
N HIS A 399 -6.59 3.40 -3.46
CA HIS A 399 -7.91 3.86 -3.04
C HIS A 399 -7.71 5.00 -2.03
N CYS A 400 -8.50 6.06 -2.15
CA CYS A 400 -8.41 7.20 -1.24
C CYS A 400 -9.79 7.74 -0.93
N TRP A 401 -10.37 7.23 0.15
CA TRP A 401 -11.64 7.70 0.70
C TRP A 401 -11.46 8.22 2.12
N GLY A 402 -11.99 9.40 2.41
CA GLY A 402 -11.83 10.04 3.72
C GLY A 402 -11.65 11.56 3.64
N THR A 403 -10.78 12.10 4.49
CA THR A 403 -10.54 13.55 4.59
C THR A 403 -9.21 13.98 3.95
N MET A 404 -8.80 15.24 4.14
CA MET A 404 -7.52 15.76 3.62
C MET A 404 -6.30 15.05 4.22
N LEU A 405 -6.42 14.33 5.35
CA LEU A 405 -5.34 13.52 5.91
C LEU A 405 -4.99 12.35 4.98
N ASN A 406 -5.97 11.53 4.60
CA ASN A 406 -5.75 10.42 3.67
C ASN A 406 -5.37 10.94 2.27
N LEU A 407 -6.02 12.01 1.80
CA LEU A 407 -5.70 12.63 0.50
C LEU A 407 -4.25 13.14 0.44
N ALA A 408 -3.74 13.78 1.49
CA ALA A 408 -2.36 14.22 1.57
C ALA A 408 -1.39 13.03 1.57
N SER A 409 -1.70 11.99 2.35
CA SER A 409 -0.92 10.76 2.43
C SER A 409 -0.81 10.07 1.06
N ALA A 410 -1.95 9.88 0.38
CA ALA A 410 -2.02 9.31 -0.96
C ALA A 410 -1.32 10.18 -2.02
N THR A 411 -1.42 11.51 -1.91
CA THR A 411 -0.71 12.45 -2.79
C THR A 411 0.81 12.31 -2.65
N HIS A 412 1.35 12.31 -1.42
CA HIS A 412 2.79 12.10 -1.19
C HIS A 412 3.25 10.71 -1.64
N PHE A 413 2.42 9.70 -1.40
CA PHE A 413 2.67 8.35 -1.87
C PHE A 413 2.80 8.35 -3.38
N LEU A 414 1.79 8.79 -4.14
CA LEU A 414 1.84 8.82 -5.60
C LEU A 414 2.99 9.67 -6.15
N ALA A 415 3.25 10.83 -5.55
CA ALA A 415 4.34 11.71 -5.96
C ALA A 415 5.72 11.07 -5.84
N SER A 416 5.92 10.18 -4.85
CA SER A 416 7.16 9.41 -4.65
C SER A 416 7.17 8.06 -5.38
N GLY A 417 6.11 7.74 -6.12
CA GLY A 417 5.94 6.48 -6.82
C GLY A 417 6.52 6.48 -8.23
N TYR A 418 7.08 5.34 -8.62
CA TYR A 418 7.41 5.04 -10.01
C TYR A 418 6.30 4.17 -10.62
N ARG A 419 5.94 4.45 -11.87
CA ARG A 419 4.97 3.65 -12.64
C ARG A 419 5.70 2.50 -13.31
N GLU A 420 5.11 1.31 -13.29
CA GLU A 420 5.72 0.08 -13.81
C GLU A 420 5.12 -0.38 -15.15
N PRO A 421 5.94 -0.61 -16.19
CA PRO A 421 7.23 0.04 -16.40
C PRO A 421 7.02 1.55 -16.68
N GLY A 422 8.04 2.34 -16.38
CA GLY A 422 8.07 3.75 -16.72
C GLY A 422 8.38 3.99 -18.19
N ARG A 423 8.30 5.24 -18.62
CA ARG A 423 8.66 5.65 -19.98
C ARG A 423 9.20 7.07 -19.98
N LYS A 424 9.76 7.52 -21.12
CA LYS A 424 10.32 8.87 -21.23
C LYS A 424 9.27 9.96 -20.94
N GLU A 425 8.05 9.78 -21.42
CA GLU A 425 6.90 10.65 -21.17
C GLU A 425 6.04 10.03 -20.07
N ASN A 426 6.43 10.27 -18.82
CA ASN A 426 5.74 9.72 -17.67
C ASN A 426 4.35 10.32 -17.55
N ALA A 427 3.35 9.43 -17.45
CA ALA A 427 2.02 9.78 -16.95
C ALA A 427 1.96 9.25 -15.51
N PRO A 428 1.90 10.12 -14.49
CA PRO A 428 1.74 9.67 -13.11
C PRO A 428 0.42 8.89 -12.95
N PRO A 429 0.34 7.91 -12.03
CA PRO A 429 -0.93 7.29 -11.70
C PRO A 429 -1.91 8.33 -11.15
N LEU A 430 -3.21 8.05 -11.29
CA LEU A 430 -4.26 8.98 -10.88
C LEU A 430 -4.47 8.93 -9.36
N LEU A 431 -4.86 10.05 -8.76
CA LEU A 431 -5.31 10.13 -7.38
C LEU A 431 -6.85 10.09 -7.33
N GLU A 432 -7.41 9.21 -6.51
CA GLU A 432 -8.84 9.28 -6.22
C GLU A 432 -9.18 10.53 -5.43
N TYR A 433 -10.16 11.30 -5.90
CA TYR A 433 -10.68 12.43 -5.14
C TYR A 433 -12.20 12.36 -5.05
N ASP A 434 -12.68 12.07 -3.84
CA ASP A 434 -14.11 12.12 -3.50
C ASP A 434 -14.65 13.54 -3.69
N ARG A 435 -15.72 13.65 -4.49
CA ARG A 435 -16.43 14.89 -4.77
C ARG A 435 -17.85 14.91 -4.22
N THR A 436 -18.25 13.87 -3.50
CA THR A 436 -19.51 13.86 -2.76
C THR A 436 -19.41 14.78 -1.51
N PRO A 437 -20.55 15.32 -0.99
CA PRO A 437 -20.53 16.26 0.13
C PRO A 437 -19.90 15.66 1.39
N ASN A 438 -18.91 16.33 1.97
CA ASN A 438 -18.20 15.86 3.17
C ASN A 438 -17.60 17.04 3.94
N ALA A 439 -18.30 17.56 4.94
CA ALA A 439 -17.82 18.70 5.73
C ALA A 439 -16.51 18.38 6.48
N LEU A 440 -16.32 17.11 6.88
CA LEU A 440 -15.10 16.67 7.55
C LEU A 440 -13.84 16.82 6.67
N ARG A 441 -14.00 16.71 5.35
CA ARG A 441 -12.94 16.94 4.36
C ARG A 441 -12.80 18.42 4.01
N ASP A 442 -13.92 19.09 3.79
CA ASP A 442 -13.94 20.39 3.11
C ASP A 442 -13.81 21.59 4.08
N GLU A 443 -14.19 21.44 5.35
CA GLU A 443 -14.28 22.57 6.30
C GLU A 443 -13.24 22.55 7.42
N LEU A 444 -12.67 21.38 7.72
CA LEU A 444 -11.86 21.13 8.93
C LEU A 444 -10.36 21.35 8.76
N PHE A 445 -9.91 21.98 7.68
CA PHE A 445 -8.49 22.22 7.41
C PHE A 445 -8.22 23.70 7.15
N ASP A 446 -7.27 24.28 7.90
CA ASP A 446 -6.72 25.61 7.63
C ASP A 446 -5.82 25.60 6.40
N VAL A 447 -5.12 24.49 6.19
CA VAL A 447 -4.26 24.23 5.05
C VAL A 447 -4.64 22.85 4.48
N PRO A 448 -5.46 22.79 3.42
CA PRO A 448 -5.83 21.54 2.76
C PRO A 448 -4.81 21.14 1.69
N VAL A 449 -4.98 19.96 1.10
CA VAL A 449 -4.35 19.64 -0.20
C VAL A 449 -5.02 20.51 -1.25
N ALA A 450 -4.25 21.31 -1.97
CA ALA A 450 -4.77 22.15 -3.05
C ALA A 450 -5.06 21.27 -4.28
N VAL A 451 -6.34 21.20 -4.68
CA VAL A 451 -6.78 20.53 -5.90
C VAL A 451 -7.45 21.55 -6.81
N GLU A 452 -6.81 21.84 -7.94
CA GLU A 452 -7.27 22.83 -8.92
C GLU A 452 -7.34 22.18 -10.30
N ASN A 453 -8.45 22.38 -11.02
CA ASN A 453 -8.67 21.79 -12.35
C ASN A 453 -8.40 20.27 -12.41
N GLY A 454 -8.79 19.54 -11.37
CA GLY A 454 -8.57 18.10 -11.26
C GLY A 454 -7.11 17.68 -11.04
N ILE A 455 -6.24 18.58 -10.58
CA ILE A 455 -4.83 18.30 -10.30
C ILE A 455 -4.52 18.63 -8.85
N ALA A 456 -4.02 17.65 -8.08
CA ALA A 456 -3.53 17.85 -6.72
C ALA A 456 -2.07 18.34 -6.74
N ARG A 457 -1.79 19.46 -6.07
CA ARG A 457 -0.43 19.92 -5.81
C ARG A 457 0.14 19.16 -4.62
N VAL A 458 1.31 18.55 -4.79
CA VAL A 458 1.98 17.80 -3.71
C VAL A 458 2.41 18.77 -2.62
N PRO A 459 1.95 18.62 -1.36
CA PRO A 459 2.36 19.50 -0.28
C PRO A 459 3.88 19.53 -0.11
N THR A 460 4.44 20.69 0.20
CA THR A 460 5.89 20.89 0.43
C THR A 460 6.23 21.21 1.88
N GLY A 461 5.22 21.45 2.72
CA GLY A 461 5.41 21.69 4.14
C GLY A 461 5.86 20.42 4.88
N PRO A 462 6.43 20.56 6.10
CA PRO A 462 6.81 19.41 6.92
C PRO A 462 5.63 18.47 7.23
N GLY A 463 5.90 17.17 7.31
CA GLY A 463 4.87 16.16 7.55
C GLY A 463 3.97 15.98 6.32
N LEU A 464 2.67 15.78 6.55
CA LEU A 464 1.66 15.71 5.49
C LEU A 464 1.44 17.07 4.78
N GLY A 465 1.96 18.16 5.35
CA GLY A 465 1.81 19.50 4.79
C GLY A 465 0.39 20.07 4.85
N VAL A 466 -0.54 19.39 5.52
CA VAL A 466 -1.89 19.88 5.84
C VAL A 466 -1.98 20.33 7.30
N LYS A 467 -2.94 21.20 7.60
CA LYS A 467 -3.19 21.72 8.96
C LYS A 467 -4.65 21.59 9.32
N VAL A 468 -4.94 20.75 10.32
CA VAL A 468 -6.26 20.61 10.93
C VAL A 468 -6.67 21.91 11.63
N ASN A 469 -7.92 22.30 11.50
CA ASN A 469 -8.55 23.34 12.29
C ASN A 469 -9.27 22.70 13.49
N GLU A 470 -8.58 22.64 14.63
CA GLU A 470 -9.08 21.97 15.84
C GLU A 470 -10.34 22.62 16.41
N ASP A 471 -10.51 23.94 16.25
CA ASP A 471 -11.68 24.68 16.73
C ASP A 471 -12.94 24.28 15.96
N LYS A 472 -12.87 24.26 14.63
CA LYS A 472 -13.97 23.80 13.76
C LYS A 472 -14.23 22.31 13.94
N MET A 473 -13.19 21.51 14.18
CA MET A 473 -13.34 20.07 14.40
C MET A 473 -14.26 19.77 15.58
N GLN A 474 -14.26 20.59 16.64
CA GLN A 474 -15.04 20.33 17.87
C GLN A 474 -16.53 20.13 17.62
N SER A 475 -17.14 20.81 16.64
CA SER A 475 -18.58 20.65 16.36
C SER A 475 -18.95 19.30 15.76
N PHE A 476 -17.96 18.54 15.26
CA PHE A 476 -18.15 17.23 14.65
C PHE A 476 -17.70 16.07 15.55
N VAL A 477 -17.09 16.36 16.71
CA VAL A 477 -16.60 15.33 17.64
C VAL A 477 -17.77 14.61 18.30
N VAL A 478 -17.88 13.31 18.04
CA VAL A 478 -18.77 12.39 18.76
C VAL A 478 -18.11 11.93 20.05
N GLN A 479 -16.85 11.54 19.98
CA GLN A 479 -16.07 11.07 21.13
C GLN A 479 -14.59 11.39 20.95
N GLN A 480 -13.98 11.93 22.00
CA GLN A 480 -12.55 12.17 22.06
C GLN A 480 -11.93 11.40 23.23
N THR A 481 -10.74 10.86 23.02
CA THR A 481 -9.94 10.22 24.06
C THR A 481 -8.52 10.79 24.11
N GLU A 482 -7.89 10.72 25.27
CA GLU A 482 -6.54 11.21 25.50
C GLU A 482 -5.82 10.26 26.46
N LEU A 483 -4.70 9.66 26.03
CA LEU A 483 -3.84 8.80 26.84
C LEU A 483 -2.45 9.41 26.95
N LYS A 484 -1.96 9.57 28.19
CA LYS A 484 -0.66 10.18 28.51
C LYS A 484 0.29 9.18 29.15
N ALA A 485 1.58 9.40 28.89
CA ALA A 485 2.72 8.60 29.34
C ALA A 485 2.96 8.60 30.85
#